data_AF-A0A6A5UP82-F1
#
_entry.id   AF-A0A6A5UP82-F1
#
_cell.length_a   1.000
_cell.length_b   1.000
_cell.length_c   1.000
_cell.angle_alpha   90.00
_cell.angle_beta   90.00
_cell.angle_gamma   90.00
#
_symmetry.space_group_name_H-M   'P 1'
#
loop_
_entity.id
_entity.type
_entity.pdbx_description
1 polymer ?
#
loop_
_entity_poly.entity_id
_entity_poly.type
_entity_poly.pdbx_seq_one_letter_code
_entity_poly.pdbx_strand_id
1 'polypeptide(L)'
;MNAERLLKKQGWRGSGHSLDTTGRGIKKPLLISHKQDQNGLGHKKSAWKTDDQWWMRAFDESLQNLGTGQTSTLAQVQEKGINHGGLYGFFVKGEGLTGTITSEETTPAPTSGQSTPPTSVTSSESEQSDGSGSDSNSASSSSEEPSESSESEALSDSSETAKLKKNQNKKRKLNAADDAPASKKLKQGDGEPKAPVTEITTVLGTTGEDYWPRICAVRKTITRKVMAQTKARERMGVYGLYIATKQARDQKLKYYDDPNNPGKKISLKSAKIERQKNMRIDQKKLSQEMIADAMLKGDLPNHANWSREEILANYTNIEKAIKAIDRAHHELVKQRGKEAKKKRAQAAEVVRRQSIITAQLALLNPEKKANYEARAAEKGQSLGDYILRRVEKNEAKKAEKEAAEKSAKKLAKKAAKEAKKGKGPMFFVDTEGDTAGLVIWTPLEDGTCPIDPSIWEGRTVKDLPKPVREARRKWMEQQRNAR
;
A
#
# COMPACT_ATOMS: atom_id res chain seq x y z
N MET A 1 -54.01 15.93 27.59
CA MET A 1 -53.03 15.32 28.53
C MET A 1 -51.67 15.93 28.28
N ASN A 2 -50.94 16.33 29.33
CA ASN A 2 -49.64 17.02 29.19
C ASN A 2 -48.50 16.01 29.43
N ALA A 3 -48.03 15.35 28.36
CA ALA A 3 -47.13 14.20 28.42
C ALA A 3 -45.79 14.52 29.11
N GLU A 4 -45.26 15.72 28.91
CA GLU A 4 -44.02 16.16 29.53
C GLU A 4 -44.10 16.18 31.06
N ARG A 5 -45.27 16.57 31.59
CA ARG A 5 -45.49 16.65 33.04
C ARG A 5 -45.52 15.26 33.68
N LEU A 6 -46.01 14.26 32.95
CA LEU A 6 -46.01 12.86 33.38
C LEU A 6 -44.60 12.26 33.31
N LEU A 7 -43.85 12.54 32.24
CA LEU A 7 -42.46 12.07 32.09
C LEU A 7 -41.52 12.72 33.11
N LYS A 8 -41.67 14.02 33.40
CA LYS A 8 -40.92 14.70 34.46
C LYS A 8 -41.19 14.08 35.84
N LYS A 9 -42.45 13.69 36.13
CA LYS A 9 -42.78 12.94 37.35
C LYS A 9 -42.10 11.56 37.41
N GLN A 10 -41.85 10.94 36.26
CA GLN A 10 -41.12 9.67 36.14
C GLN A 10 -39.59 9.83 36.07
N GLY A 11 -39.05 11.02 36.38
CA GLY A 11 -37.61 11.27 36.43
C GLY A 11 -36.98 11.66 35.10
N TRP A 12 -37.77 11.93 34.05
CA TRP A 12 -37.25 12.43 32.79
C TRP A 12 -36.72 13.86 32.96
N ARG A 13 -35.41 14.03 32.74
CA ARG A 13 -34.69 15.31 32.90
C ARG A 13 -34.81 16.26 31.70
N GLY A 14 -35.61 15.89 30.70
CA GLY A 14 -35.88 16.69 29.49
C GLY A 14 -35.17 16.17 28.25
N SER A 15 -35.27 16.94 27.17
CA SER A 15 -34.65 16.66 25.87
C SER A 15 -33.17 16.25 26.00
N GLY A 16 -32.77 15.16 25.33
CA GLY A 16 -31.41 14.63 25.34
C GLY A 16 -31.05 13.73 26.55
N HIS A 17 -31.95 13.52 27.50
CA HIS A 17 -31.74 12.63 28.64
C HIS A 17 -32.66 11.41 28.56
N SER A 18 -32.10 10.21 28.77
CA SER A 18 -32.87 8.98 28.94
C SER A 18 -33.62 9.01 30.28
N LEU A 19 -34.70 8.21 30.40
CA LEU A 19 -35.32 7.94 31.71
C LEU A 19 -34.41 7.16 32.67
N ASP A 20 -33.30 6.60 32.16
CA ASP A 20 -32.33 5.90 32.99
C ASP A 20 -31.50 6.87 33.84
N THR A 21 -31.37 6.53 35.13
CA THR A 21 -30.55 7.22 36.14
C THR A 21 -29.06 7.27 35.79
N THR A 22 -28.59 6.37 34.92
CA THR A 22 -27.18 6.25 34.56
C THR A 22 -26.67 7.35 33.63
N GLY A 23 -27.52 8.28 33.19
CA GLY A 23 -27.10 9.44 32.39
C GLY A 23 -26.59 9.08 30.99
N ARG A 24 -26.96 7.91 30.46
CA ARG A 24 -26.55 7.41 29.13
C ARG A 24 -27.32 8.03 27.95
N GLY A 25 -28.21 8.99 28.21
CA GLY A 25 -28.91 9.73 27.18
C GLY A 25 -27.94 10.46 26.25
N ILE A 26 -28.24 10.46 24.94
CA ILE A 26 -27.42 11.16 23.96
C ILE A 26 -27.72 12.67 24.09
N LYS A 27 -26.95 13.35 24.95
CA LYS A 27 -27.09 14.79 25.24
C LYS A 27 -26.92 15.69 24.01
N LYS A 28 -26.21 15.20 22.98
CA LYS A 28 -26.05 15.89 21.70
C LYS A 28 -26.90 15.16 20.66
N PRO A 29 -27.79 15.84 19.93
CA PRO A 29 -28.51 15.19 18.83
C PRO A 29 -27.46 14.54 17.90
N LEU A 30 -27.70 13.28 17.53
CA LEU A 30 -26.85 12.62 16.54
C LEU A 30 -26.93 13.46 15.28
N LEU A 31 -25.84 14.12 14.92
CA LEU A 31 -25.71 14.79 13.63
C LEU A 31 -25.65 13.69 12.58
N ILE A 32 -26.81 13.19 12.17
CA ILE A 32 -26.93 12.31 11.02
C ILE A 32 -26.79 13.23 9.82
N SER A 33 -25.61 13.25 9.20
CA SER A 33 -25.42 13.94 7.94
C SER A 33 -26.34 13.31 6.90
N HIS A 34 -27.48 13.92 6.64
CA HIS A 34 -28.34 13.54 5.53
C HIS A 34 -27.61 13.86 4.24
N LYS A 35 -27.19 12.83 3.52
CA LYS A 35 -26.64 12.98 2.18
C LYS A 35 -27.82 13.16 1.23
N GLN A 36 -28.03 14.37 0.71
CA GLN A 36 -29.08 14.66 -0.27
C GLN A 36 -28.72 14.20 -1.70
N ASP A 37 -27.50 13.71 -1.92
CA ASP A 37 -27.09 13.21 -3.23
C ASP A 37 -27.82 11.89 -3.55
N GLN A 38 -28.41 11.77 -4.75
CA GLN A 38 -28.96 10.50 -5.27
C GLN A 38 -27.91 9.40 -5.46
N ASN A 39 -26.64 9.74 -5.33
CA ASN A 39 -25.55 8.76 -5.36
C ASN A 39 -25.52 8.02 -4.03
N GLY A 40 -26.05 6.80 -4.00
CA GLY A 40 -26.24 5.98 -2.79
C GLY A 40 -25.05 5.90 -1.82
N LEU A 41 -25.35 5.50 -0.59
CA LEU A 41 -24.39 5.24 0.49
C LEU A 41 -23.42 4.12 0.07
N GLY A 42 -22.32 4.49 -0.59
CA GLY A 42 -21.35 3.52 -1.11
C GLY A 42 -20.33 4.10 -2.08
N HIS A 43 -20.64 5.22 -2.75
CA HIS A 43 -19.66 5.88 -3.61
C HIS A 43 -18.71 6.75 -2.78
N LYS A 44 -17.77 6.10 -2.09
CA LYS A 44 -16.52 6.76 -1.70
C LYS A 44 -15.86 7.25 -2.99
N LYS A 45 -15.82 8.58 -3.11
CA LYS A 45 -15.35 9.35 -4.26
C LYS A 45 -13.97 8.84 -4.73
N SER A 46 -13.84 8.70 -6.06
CA SER A 46 -12.62 8.68 -6.89
C SER A 46 -11.51 7.63 -6.70
N ALA A 47 -11.29 7.02 -5.53
CA ALA A 47 -10.13 6.13 -5.36
C ALA A 47 -10.16 4.87 -6.25
N TRP A 48 -11.34 4.35 -6.58
CA TRP A 48 -11.49 3.15 -7.42
C TRP A 48 -11.68 3.47 -8.92
N LYS A 49 -12.02 4.71 -9.30
CA LYS A 49 -12.10 5.10 -10.72
C LYS A 49 -10.81 5.77 -11.21
N THR A 50 -10.08 6.49 -10.36
CA THR A 50 -8.87 7.21 -10.76
C THR A 50 -7.64 6.30 -10.76
N ASP A 51 -7.52 5.39 -9.79
CA ASP A 51 -6.39 4.45 -9.74
C ASP A 51 -6.54 3.30 -10.75
N ASP A 52 -7.76 2.87 -11.12
CA ASP A 52 -7.97 1.82 -12.13
C ASP A 52 -7.85 2.34 -13.59
N GLN A 53 -7.85 3.65 -13.80
CA GLN A 53 -7.73 4.29 -15.12
C GLN A 53 -6.32 4.85 -15.40
N TRP A 54 -5.31 4.45 -14.63
CA TRP A 54 -3.94 4.89 -14.86
C TRP A 54 -3.43 4.51 -16.26
N TRP A 55 -3.88 3.37 -16.80
CA TRP A 55 -3.53 2.90 -18.14
C TRP A 55 -4.18 3.74 -19.25
N MET A 56 -5.45 4.19 -19.09
CA MET A 56 -6.08 5.09 -20.08
C MET A 56 -5.36 6.43 -20.14
N ARG A 57 -4.99 6.99 -18.99
CA ARG A 57 -4.20 8.24 -18.94
C ARG A 57 -2.81 8.07 -19.53
N ALA A 58 -2.12 6.97 -19.21
CA ALA A 58 -0.80 6.68 -19.79
C ALA A 58 -0.88 6.44 -21.31
N PHE A 59 -1.98 5.88 -21.80
CA PHE A 59 -2.25 5.69 -23.22
C PHE A 59 -2.54 7.01 -23.92
N ASP A 60 -3.45 7.84 -23.40
CA ASP A 60 -3.75 9.17 -23.96
C ASP A 60 -2.52 10.09 -23.95
N GLU A 61 -1.73 10.06 -22.86
CA GLU A 61 -0.46 10.78 -22.78
C GLU A 61 0.57 10.24 -23.78
N SER A 62 0.57 8.94 -24.07
CA SER A 62 1.41 8.38 -25.13
C SER A 62 0.99 8.85 -26.52
N LEU A 63 -0.32 8.96 -26.78
CA LEU A 63 -0.85 9.47 -28.05
C LEU A 63 -0.51 10.95 -28.24
N GLN A 64 -0.63 11.76 -27.19
CA GLN A 64 -0.28 13.18 -27.23
C GLN A 64 1.22 13.41 -27.44
N ASN A 65 2.07 12.48 -26.99
CA ASN A 65 3.51 12.59 -27.13
C ASN A 65 4.07 12.01 -28.45
N LEU A 66 3.24 11.34 -29.27
CA LEU A 66 3.66 10.86 -30.59
C LEU A 66 4.09 12.06 -31.47
N GLY A 67 5.36 12.07 -31.88
CA GLY A 67 5.95 13.12 -32.71
C GLY A 67 6.74 14.21 -31.96
N THR A 68 6.67 14.26 -30.63
CA THR A 68 7.37 15.29 -29.82
C THR A 68 8.79 14.90 -29.37
N GLY A 69 9.21 13.66 -29.65
CA GLY A 69 10.51 13.12 -29.19
C GLY A 69 10.61 12.87 -27.68
N GLN A 70 9.54 13.10 -26.92
CA GLN A 70 9.50 12.83 -25.48
C GLN A 70 9.26 11.34 -25.20
N THR A 71 9.95 10.81 -24.18
CA THR A 71 9.76 9.41 -23.76
C THR A 71 8.39 9.25 -23.11
N SER A 72 7.48 8.50 -23.74
CA SER A 72 6.12 8.31 -23.24
C SER A 72 6.09 7.59 -21.90
N THR A 73 5.07 7.86 -21.08
CA THR A 73 4.86 7.18 -19.80
C THR A 73 4.72 5.66 -19.97
N LEU A 74 4.22 5.19 -21.11
CA LEU A 74 4.20 3.77 -21.51
C LEU A 74 5.61 3.19 -21.74
N ALA A 75 6.50 3.91 -22.43
CA ALA A 75 7.89 3.48 -22.61
C ALA A 75 8.62 3.39 -21.26
N GLN A 76 8.35 4.34 -20.36
CA GLN A 76 8.93 4.35 -19.02
C GLN A 76 8.41 3.20 -18.13
N VAL A 77 7.13 2.83 -18.28
CA VAL A 77 6.52 1.64 -17.67
C VAL A 77 7.09 0.34 -18.25
N GLN A 78 7.36 0.29 -19.55
CA GLN A 78 7.96 -0.87 -20.21
C GLN A 78 9.41 -1.12 -19.75
N GLU A 79 10.18 -0.06 -19.52
CA GLU A 79 11.57 -0.15 -19.02
C GLU A 79 11.65 -0.47 -17.52
N LYS A 80 10.81 0.17 -16.69
CA LYS A 80 10.97 0.15 -15.22
C LYS A 80 9.95 -0.71 -14.47
N GLY A 81 8.88 -1.13 -15.14
CA GLY A 81 7.75 -1.85 -14.54
C GLY A 81 6.88 -0.96 -13.65
N ILE A 82 5.59 -1.27 -13.55
CA ILE A 82 4.66 -0.57 -12.64
C ILE A 82 4.92 -1.05 -11.21
N ASN A 83 5.74 -0.31 -10.48
CA ASN A 83 6.02 -0.56 -9.05
C ASN A 83 4.91 -0.02 -8.12
N HIS A 84 3.69 0.14 -8.62
CA HIS A 84 2.54 0.51 -7.81
C HIS A 84 1.89 -0.77 -7.27
N GLY A 85 1.98 -0.95 -5.95
CA GLY A 85 1.52 -2.14 -5.22
C GLY A 85 0.00 -2.33 -5.23
N GLY A 86 -0.55 -2.66 -6.38
CA GLY A 86 -1.93 -3.11 -6.61
C GLY A 86 -1.98 -4.48 -7.30
N LEU A 87 -3.20 -4.94 -7.62
CA LEU A 87 -3.51 -6.29 -8.15
C LEU A 87 -2.61 -6.73 -9.32
N TYR A 88 -2.09 -5.77 -10.11
CA TYR A 88 -1.25 -6.02 -11.28
C TYR A 88 0.24 -6.25 -10.99
N GLY A 89 0.69 -6.05 -9.75
CA GLY A 89 2.08 -6.33 -9.35
C GLY A 89 2.43 -7.83 -9.28
N PHE A 90 1.44 -8.71 -9.42
CA PHE A 90 1.61 -10.17 -9.45
C PHE A 90 1.73 -10.74 -10.86
N PHE A 91 1.48 -9.95 -11.91
CA PHE A 91 1.74 -10.40 -13.28
C PHE A 91 3.23 -10.32 -13.54
N VAL A 92 3.89 -11.47 -13.49
CA VAL A 92 5.22 -11.64 -14.06
C VAL A 92 5.07 -11.40 -15.56
N LYS A 93 5.83 -10.43 -16.10
CA LYS A 93 5.89 -10.17 -17.55
C LYS A 93 6.27 -11.50 -18.23
N GLY A 94 5.28 -12.16 -18.83
CA GLY A 94 5.52 -13.30 -19.69
C GLY A 94 6.45 -12.90 -20.82
N GLU A 95 7.24 -13.85 -21.30
CA GLU A 95 8.04 -13.68 -22.50
C GLU A 95 7.12 -13.22 -23.63
N GLY A 96 7.40 -12.04 -24.19
CA GLY A 96 6.53 -11.47 -25.22
C GLY A 96 6.60 -12.35 -26.45
N LEU A 97 5.46 -12.87 -26.92
CA LEU A 97 5.38 -13.49 -28.24
C LEU A 97 5.76 -12.42 -29.27
N THR A 98 6.91 -12.59 -29.91
CA THR A 98 7.31 -11.87 -31.11
C THR A 98 6.30 -12.21 -32.21
N GLY A 99 5.39 -11.29 -32.49
CA GLY A 99 4.43 -11.45 -33.57
C GLY A 99 5.14 -11.56 -34.91
N THR A 100 4.69 -12.48 -35.75
CA THR A 100 5.21 -12.81 -37.09
C THR A 100 4.98 -11.72 -38.15
N ILE A 101 4.70 -10.49 -37.74
CA ILE A 101 4.48 -9.39 -38.67
C ILE A 101 5.85 -8.78 -38.97
N THR A 102 6.40 -9.18 -40.11
CA THR A 102 7.64 -8.65 -40.70
C THR A 102 7.58 -7.13 -40.71
N SER A 103 8.31 -6.50 -39.79
CA SER A 103 8.55 -5.07 -39.80
C SER A 103 9.70 -4.83 -40.77
N GLU A 104 9.39 -4.49 -42.01
CA GLU A 104 10.39 -4.10 -43.01
C GLU A 104 11.00 -2.76 -42.58
N GLU A 105 12.17 -2.86 -41.95
CA GLU A 105 12.93 -1.72 -41.46
C GLU A 105 13.66 -1.04 -42.63
N THR A 106 13.29 0.22 -42.85
CA THR A 106 13.84 1.15 -43.82
C THR A 106 15.28 1.52 -43.46
N THR A 107 16.20 1.19 -44.35
CA THR A 107 17.63 1.55 -44.31
C THR A 107 17.83 3.03 -44.68
N PRO A 108 18.70 3.80 -43.97
CA PRO A 108 19.01 5.17 -44.34
C PRO A 108 20.27 5.26 -45.25
N ALA A 109 20.16 5.89 -46.43
CA ALA A 109 21.28 6.49 -47.17
C ALA A 109 20.78 7.40 -48.33
N PRO A 110 21.63 8.31 -48.89
CA PRO A 110 21.24 9.68 -49.18
C PRO A 110 21.02 10.06 -50.67
N THR A 111 20.45 11.26 -50.85
CA THR A 111 20.65 12.22 -51.96
C THR A 111 19.72 12.19 -53.19
N SER A 112 19.12 13.37 -53.42
CA SER A 112 18.61 13.99 -54.67
C SER A 112 17.43 13.41 -55.43
N GLY A 113 16.42 14.27 -55.60
CA GLY A 113 16.03 14.70 -56.94
C GLY A 113 14.66 14.25 -57.45
N GLN A 114 13.76 15.23 -57.48
CA GLN A 114 12.86 15.52 -58.60
C GLN A 114 11.51 14.77 -58.75
N SER A 115 10.49 15.62 -58.94
CA SER A 115 9.25 15.43 -59.72
C SER A 115 8.01 14.77 -59.08
N THR A 116 7.13 15.65 -58.58
CA THR A 116 5.66 15.65 -58.80
C THR A 116 5.31 15.53 -60.30
N PRO A 117 4.07 15.18 -60.76
CA PRO A 117 2.77 15.77 -60.33
C PRO A 117 1.52 14.85 -60.58
N PRO A 118 0.28 15.35 -60.82
CA PRO A 118 -0.67 16.11 -59.97
C PRO A 118 -1.99 15.29 -59.79
N THR A 119 -3.09 15.69 -59.13
CA THR A 119 -4.00 16.81 -59.49
C THR A 119 -5.20 16.92 -58.52
N SER A 120 -5.53 18.17 -58.12
CA SER A 120 -6.86 18.83 -58.05
C SER A 120 -8.04 18.21 -57.25
N VAL A 121 -8.92 18.93 -56.54
CA VAL A 121 -9.37 20.34 -56.52
C VAL A 121 -10.19 20.52 -55.22
N THR A 122 -9.93 21.53 -54.39
CA THR A 122 -10.51 22.89 -54.36
C THR A 122 -11.82 23.03 -53.57
N SER A 123 -11.70 23.81 -52.50
CA SER A 123 -12.69 24.40 -51.60
C SER A 123 -13.83 25.14 -52.30
N SER A 124 -14.97 25.31 -51.62
CA SER A 124 -15.57 26.64 -51.41
C SER A 124 -16.76 26.60 -50.45
N GLU A 125 -16.86 27.71 -49.75
CA GLU A 125 -17.74 28.10 -48.64
C GLU A 125 -19.06 28.72 -49.17
N SER A 126 -19.90 29.22 -48.25
CA SER A 126 -21.16 29.99 -48.42
C SER A 126 -22.42 29.15 -48.64
N GLU A 127 -23.63 29.54 -48.22
CA GLU A 127 -24.23 30.38 -47.16
C GLU A 127 -25.75 30.13 -47.29
N GLN A 128 -26.53 30.43 -46.23
CA GLN A 128 -27.99 30.68 -46.26
C GLN A 128 -28.91 29.47 -46.58
N SER A 129 -30.14 29.33 -46.08
CA SER A 129 -31.03 30.13 -45.24
C SER A 129 -32.20 29.25 -44.77
N ASP A 130 -32.84 29.69 -43.69
CA ASP A 130 -34.27 29.63 -43.35
C ASP A 130 -35.07 28.32 -43.27
N GLY A 131 -35.75 28.17 -42.12
CA GLY A 131 -37.17 27.81 -42.14
C GLY A 131 -37.70 27.02 -40.95
N SER A 132 -38.29 27.75 -39.98
CA SER A 132 -39.53 27.39 -39.24
C SER A 132 -39.51 26.18 -38.29
N GLY A 133 -40.00 26.22 -37.05
CA GLY A 133 -40.77 27.20 -36.30
C GLY A 133 -41.39 26.52 -35.05
N SER A 134 -41.95 27.36 -34.17
CA SER A 134 -42.84 27.04 -33.03
C SER A 134 -42.18 26.56 -31.73
N ASP A 135 -42.57 26.98 -30.53
CA ASP A 135 -43.27 28.13 -29.93
C ASP A 135 -43.18 27.87 -28.42
N SER A 136 -42.99 28.91 -27.60
CA SER A 136 -43.83 29.21 -26.42
C SER A 136 -43.14 30.15 -25.42
N ASN A 137 -43.86 31.24 -25.18
CA ASN A 137 -43.59 32.40 -24.33
C ASN A 137 -43.61 32.13 -22.81
N SER A 138 -42.84 32.94 -22.07
CA SER A 138 -43.31 33.94 -21.06
C SER A 138 -42.17 34.24 -20.07
N ALA A 139 -41.53 35.43 -20.13
CA ALA A 139 -41.84 36.69 -19.42
C ALA A 139 -41.58 36.62 -17.89
N SER A 140 -40.95 37.56 -17.18
CA SER A 140 -40.14 38.76 -17.47
C SER A 140 -39.62 39.33 -16.12
N SER A 141 -38.74 40.35 -16.20
CA SER A 141 -38.25 41.29 -15.16
C SER A 141 -37.09 40.78 -14.29
N SER A 142 -35.85 41.30 -14.39
CA SER A 142 -35.28 42.66 -14.46
C SER A 142 -35.22 43.39 -13.12
N SER A 143 -34.02 43.47 -12.54
CA SER A 143 -33.53 44.62 -11.75
C SER A 143 -32.01 44.51 -11.54
N GLU A 144 -31.29 45.48 -12.10
CA GLU A 144 -29.94 45.96 -11.73
C GLU A 144 -30.00 46.56 -10.30
N GLU A 145 -29.00 46.67 -9.41
CA GLU A 145 -27.54 46.91 -9.45
C GLU A 145 -26.99 46.75 -7.97
N PRO A 146 -25.73 47.09 -7.58
CA PRO A 146 -24.68 46.19 -7.11
C PRO A 146 -24.44 46.16 -5.57
N SER A 147 -23.76 45.13 -5.03
CA SER A 147 -22.88 45.27 -3.85
C SER A 147 -22.11 44.00 -3.45
N GLU A 148 -20.85 44.24 -3.09
CA GLU A 148 -20.00 43.56 -2.11
C GLU A 148 -19.36 42.18 -2.41
N SER A 149 -18.05 42.30 -2.60
CA SER A 149 -16.98 41.31 -2.57
C SER A 149 -16.98 40.36 -1.37
N SER A 150 -16.82 39.06 -1.64
CA SER A 150 -16.30 38.12 -0.65
C SER A 150 -15.23 37.19 -1.26
N GLU A 151 -14.00 37.42 -0.83
CA GLU A 151 -12.82 36.54 -0.97
C GLU A 151 -13.09 35.12 -0.43
N SER A 152 -12.93 34.08 -1.25
CA SER A 152 -12.54 32.74 -0.76
C SER A 152 -12.10 31.79 -1.89
N GLU A 153 -10.98 32.10 -2.55
CA GLU A 153 -10.33 31.18 -3.49
C GLU A 153 -8.81 31.13 -3.20
N ALA A 154 -8.21 29.94 -3.25
CA ALA A 154 -6.78 29.59 -3.13
C ALA A 154 -6.27 28.99 -1.80
N LEU A 155 -6.65 27.75 -1.49
CA LEU A 155 -5.87 26.83 -0.63
C LEU A 155 -5.98 25.37 -1.14
N SER A 156 -5.37 25.04 -2.28
CA SER A 156 -5.33 23.64 -2.76
C SER A 156 -4.05 23.21 -3.49
N ASP A 157 -2.86 23.73 -3.14
CA ASP A 157 -1.63 23.34 -3.84
C ASP A 157 -0.39 23.12 -2.94
N SER A 158 -0.52 22.26 -1.92
CA SER A 158 0.62 21.86 -1.06
C SER A 158 0.74 20.35 -0.80
N SER A 159 -0.09 19.49 -1.41
CA SER A 159 -0.07 18.03 -1.15
C SER A 159 0.86 17.22 -2.05
N GLU A 160 1.37 17.78 -3.16
CA GLU A 160 2.21 17.04 -4.12
C GLU A 160 3.69 16.97 -3.73
N THR A 161 4.25 18.05 -3.19
CA THR A 161 5.69 18.11 -2.88
C THR A 161 6.11 17.28 -1.67
N ALA A 162 5.15 16.82 -0.85
CA ALA A 162 5.38 15.90 0.26
C ALA A 162 5.51 14.42 -0.17
N LYS A 163 4.90 14.03 -1.29
CA LYS A 163 4.93 12.65 -1.80
C LYS A 163 6.25 12.31 -2.50
N LEU A 164 6.86 13.26 -3.20
CA LEU A 164 8.14 13.07 -3.91
C LEU A 164 9.35 12.86 -2.97
N LYS A 165 9.38 13.50 -1.78
CA LYS A 165 10.50 13.33 -0.83
C LYS A 165 10.49 11.99 -0.08
N LYS A 166 9.35 11.28 -0.03
CA LYS A 166 9.25 9.95 0.61
C LYS A 166 9.85 8.84 -0.26
N ASN A 167 9.87 9.02 -1.59
CA ASN A 167 10.42 8.03 -2.53
C ASN A 167 11.96 8.06 -2.64
N GLN A 168 12.59 9.24 -2.57
CA GLN A 168 14.06 9.31 -2.62
C GLN A 168 14.75 8.72 -1.38
N ASN A 169 14.13 8.83 -0.19
CA ASN A 169 14.74 8.31 1.04
C ASN A 169 14.64 6.77 1.17
N LYS A 170 13.73 6.13 0.42
CA LYS A 170 13.63 4.67 0.33
C LYS A 170 14.68 4.09 -0.62
N LYS A 171 15.06 4.83 -1.66
CA LYS A 171 16.09 4.44 -2.65
C LYS A 171 17.51 4.43 -2.06
N ARG A 172 17.82 5.32 -1.12
CA ARG A 172 19.12 5.35 -0.42
C ARG A 172 19.30 4.24 0.63
N LYS A 173 18.24 3.54 1.04
CA LYS A 173 18.31 2.49 2.07
C LYS A 173 18.49 1.08 1.48
N LEU A 174 18.35 0.92 0.17
CA LEU A 174 18.59 -0.35 -0.52
C LEU A 174 20.03 -0.47 -1.01
N ASN A 175 20.67 0.63 -1.44
CA ASN A 175 22.05 0.59 -1.95
C ASN A 175 23.15 0.56 -0.87
N ALA A 176 22.79 0.56 0.42
CA ALA A 176 23.76 0.46 1.53
C ALA A 176 23.79 -0.94 2.16
N ALA A 177 23.11 -1.92 1.55
CA ALA A 177 23.03 -3.30 2.03
C ALA A 177 23.83 -4.30 1.17
N ASP A 178 24.46 -3.86 0.08
CA ASP A 178 25.13 -4.73 -0.90
C ASP A 178 26.68 -4.76 -0.78
N ASP A 179 27.28 -4.04 0.18
CA ASP A 179 28.76 -3.96 0.36
C ASP A 179 29.24 -4.45 1.75
N ALA A 180 28.68 -5.55 2.27
CA ALA A 180 29.23 -6.24 3.43
C ALA A 180 29.58 -7.70 3.09
N PRO A 181 30.82 -8.17 3.35
CA PRO A 181 31.27 -9.49 2.92
C PRO A 181 30.52 -10.61 3.64
N ALA A 182 30.07 -11.57 2.84
CA ALA A 182 29.30 -12.75 3.23
C ALA A 182 30.11 -13.73 4.08
N SER A 183 29.99 -13.65 5.40
CA SER A 183 30.31 -14.78 6.28
C SER A 183 29.10 -15.72 6.34
N LYS A 184 29.22 -16.88 5.68
CA LYS A 184 28.27 -18.01 5.72
C LYS A 184 27.93 -18.38 7.17
N LYS A 185 26.69 -18.13 7.61
CA LYS A 185 26.12 -18.82 8.79
C LYS A 185 25.39 -20.07 8.34
N LEU A 186 26.03 -21.20 8.65
CA LEU A 186 25.49 -22.54 8.58
C LEU A 186 24.16 -22.60 9.35
N LYS A 187 23.15 -23.18 8.70
CA LYS A 187 21.80 -23.35 9.21
C LYS A 187 21.75 -24.65 10.01
N GLN A 188 21.98 -24.58 11.32
CA GLN A 188 21.48 -25.55 12.30
C GLN A 188 20.26 -24.88 12.96
N GLY A 189 19.08 -25.48 13.02
CA GLY A 189 18.81 -26.79 13.61
C GLY A 189 18.31 -26.51 15.03
N ASP A 190 17.02 -26.68 15.26
CA ASP A 190 16.35 -26.71 16.58
C ASP A 190 16.43 -25.43 17.45
N GLY A 191 15.52 -24.51 17.15
CA GLY A 191 14.36 -24.30 18.02
C GLY A 191 14.56 -24.00 19.50
N GLU A 192 15.63 -23.35 19.94
CA GLU A 192 15.63 -22.68 21.24
C GLU A 192 14.50 -21.63 21.25
N PRO A 193 13.57 -21.66 22.23
CA PRO A 193 12.62 -20.58 22.40
C PRO A 193 13.43 -19.32 22.66
N LYS A 194 13.46 -18.41 21.68
CA LYS A 194 13.99 -17.05 21.90
C LYS A 194 13.41 -16.58 23.22
N ALA A 195 14.29 -16.36 24.20
CA ALA A 195 13.94 -15.91 25.53
C ALA A 195 12.85 -14.83 25.40
N PRO A 196 11.80 -14.89 26.24
CA PRO A 196 10.69 -13.95 26.14
C PRO A 196 11.29 -12.54 26.06
N VAL A 197 10.74 -11.72 25.15
CA VAL A 197 11.13 -10.32 24.97
C VAL A 197 10.62 -9.51 26.18
N THR A 198 11.00 -9.94 27.38
CA THR A 198 10.72 -9.29 28.66
C THR A 198 11.89 -8.40 29.04
N GLU A 199 13.11 -8.70 28.56
CA GLU A 199 14.30 -7.91 28.83
C GLU A 199 14.97 -7.50 27.53
N ILE A 200 14.61 -6.33 27.03
CA ILE A 200 15.42 -5.67 26.00
C ILE A 200 16.47 -4.90 26.76
N THR A 201 17.63 -5.52 26.97
CA THR A 201 18.84 -4.85 27.46
C THR A 201 19.32 -3.92 26.36
N THR A 202 18.71 -2.73 26.30
CA THR A 202 19.24 -1.65 25.48
C THR A 202 20.30 -0.91 26.26
N VAL A 203 21.05 -0.06 25.57
CA VAL A 203 21.88 0.97 26.18
C VAL A 203 21.09 1.63 27.33
N LEU A 204 19.80 1.92 27.21
CA LEU A 204 18.98 2.54 28.26
C LEU A 204 18.64 1.69 29.51
N GLY A 205 19.17 0.47 29.66
CA GLY A 205 18.88 -0.42 30.80
C GLY A 205 17.61 -1.27 30.66
N THR A 206 17.33 -2.12 31.65
CA THR A 206 16.11 -2.95 31.72
C THR A 206 14.92 -2.09 32.12
N THR A 207 13.92 -1.96 31.24
CA THR A 207 12.74 -1.14 31.51
C THR A 207 11.55 -2.03 31.88
N GLY A 208 10.95 -1.81 33.05
CA GLY A 208 9.70 -2.47 33.45
C GLY A 208 8.51 -2.10 32.54
N GLU A 209 7.43 -2.87 32.58
CA GLU A 209 6.27 -2.67 31.68
C GLU A 209 5.66 -1.25 31.75
N ASP A 210 5.72 -0.59 32.92
CA ASP A 210 5.19 0.77 33.14
C ASP A 210 6.05 1.89 32.54
N TYR A 211 7.24 1.55 32.05
CA TYR A 211 8.19 2.54 31.57
C TYR A 211 7.85 3.05 30.16
N TRP A 212 7.24 2.20 29.33
CA TRP A 212 6.92 2.55 27.95
C TRP A 212 5.92 3.70 27.81
N PRO A 213 4.79 3.73 28.56
CA PRO A 213 3.89 4.88 28.57
C PRO A 213 4.60 6.18 28.92
N ARG A 214 5.55 6.14 29.88
CA ARG A 214 6.36 7.30 30.28
C ARG A 214 7.28 7.79 29.16
N ILE A 215 8.08 6.91 28.54
CA ILE A 215 8.91 7.27 27.37
C ILE A 215 8.06 7.91 26.27
N CYS A 216 6.91 7.31 25.96
CA CYS A 216 6.00 7.83 24.95
C CYS A 216 5.45 9.22 25.30
N ALA A 217 5.08 9.44 26.56
CA ALA A 217 4.57 10.72 27.04
C ALA A 217 5.65 11.82 26.98
N VAL A 218 6.86 11.51 27.44
CA VAL A 218 8.01 12.42 27.40
C VAL A 218 8.36 12.77 25.96
N ARG A 219 8.49 11.77 25.07
CA ARG A 219 8.76 11.99 23.65
C ARG A 219 7.69 12.83 22.95
N LYS A 220 6.41 12.59 23.23
CA LYS A 220 5.31 13.43 22.70
C LYS A 220 5.45 14.87 23.18
N THR A 221 5.80 15.07 24.44
CA THR A 221 6.00 16.40 25.03
C THR A 221 7.19 17.11 24.39
N ILE A 222 8.34 16.43 24.26
CA ILE A 222 9.53 16.94 23.57
C ILE A 222 9.19 17.33 22.13
N THR A 223 8.52 16.44 21.38
CA THR A 223 8.13 16.71 19.98
C THR A 223 7.26 17.96 19.85
N ARG A 224 6.27 18.13 20.75
CA ARG A 224 5.42 19.34 20.77
C ARG A 224 6.23 20.59 21.07
N LYS A 225 7.13 20.53 22.06
CA LYS A 225 7.97 21.67 22.45
C LYS A 225 8.95 22.06 21.36
N VAL A 226 9.61 21.08 20.72
CA VAL A 226 10.48 21.31 19.55
C VAL A 226 9.70 22.01 18.43
N MET A 227 8.51 21.50 18.07
CA MET A 227 7.69 22.13 17.03
C MET A 227 7.25 23.56 17.40
N ALA A 228 6.89 23.81 18.65
CA ALA A 228 6.52 25.14 19.14
C ALA A 228 7.71 26.12 19.09
N GLN A 229 8.90 25.70 19.54
CA GLN A 229 10.11 26.51 19.50
C GLN A 229 10.60 26.77 18.07
N THR A 230 10.58 25.76 17.19
CA THR A 230 10.90 25.95 15.77
C THR A 230 9.92 26.95 15.13
N LYS A 231 8.62 26.87 15.43
CA LYS A 231 7.64 27.83 14.91
C LYS A 231 7.87 29.25 15.45
N ALA A 232 8.28 29.39 16.72
CA ALA A 232 8.65 30.68 17.29
C ALA A 232 9.90 31.26 16.60
N ARG A 233 10.95 30.45 16.40
CA ARG A 233 12.17 30.84 15.65
C ARG A 233 11.87 31.18 14.19
N GLU A 234 10.94 30.46 13.56
CA GLU A 234 10.46 30.74 12.22
C GLU A 234 9.79 32.12 12.12
N ARG A 235 8.97 32.49 13.12
CA ARG A 235 8.35 33.82 13.22
C ARG A 235 9.37 34.94 13.43
N MET A 236 10.46 34.65 14.14
CA MET A 236 11.58 35.59 14.34
C MET A 236 12.52 35.69 13.12
N GLY A 237 12.25 34.98 12.02
CA GLY A 237 13.08 35.04 10.82
C GLY A 237 14.42 34.30 10.91
N VAL A 238 14.63 33.47 11.94
CA VAL A 238 15.90 32.76 12.20
C VAL A 238 16.33 31.86 11.03
N TYR A 239 15.38 31.33 10.26
CA TYR A 239 15.67 30.47 9.09
C TYR A 239 15.61 31.23 7.75
N GLY A 240 15.82 32.54 7.80
CA GLY A 240 15.66 33.46 6.68
C GLY A 240 14.27 34.11 6.67
N LEU A 241 14.23 35.40 6.34
CA LEU A 241 13.02 36.18 6.07
C LEU A 241 12.38 35.72 4.76
N TYR A 242 11.79 34.53 4.77
CA TYR A 242 10.82 34.10 3.76
C TYR A 242 9.41 34.47 4.25
N ILE A 243 9.26 35.63 4.89
CA ILE A 243 7.97 36.27 4.81
C ILE A 243 8.02 36.85 3.41
N ALA A 244 7.28 36.23 2.48
CA ALA A 244 6.67 37.04 1.46
C ALA A 244 5.84 38.06 2.24
N THR A 245 6.47 39.18 2.63
CA THR A 245 5.70 40.37 2.95
C THR A 245 4.73 40.50 1.79
N LYS A 246 3.49 40.90 2.04
CA LYS A 246 2.49 41.04 0.96
C LYS A 246 3.13 41.75 -0.25
N GLN A 247 3.95 42.77 0.06
CA GLN A 247 4.90 43.45 -0.81
C GLN A 247 5.87 42.59 -1.64
N ALA A 248 6.59 41.61 -1.07
CA ALA A 248 7.48 40.73 -1.86
C ALA A 248 6.72 39.77 -2.79
N ARG A 249 5.49 39.38 -2.42
CA ARG A 249 4.57 38.67 -3.32
C ARG A 249 4.13 39.57 -4.47
N ASP A 250 3.78 40.81 -4.16
CA ASP A 250 3.34 41.82 -5.12
C ASP A 250 4.49 42.22 -6.08
N GLN A 251 5.73 42.26 -5.59
CA GLN A 251 6.92 42.64 -6.37
C GLN A 251 7.46 41.52 -7.28
N LYS A 252 6.89 40.30 -7.27
CA LYS A 252 7.36 39.16 -8.09
C LYS A 252 8.88 38.97 -8.09
N LEU A 253 9.54 39.17 -6.95
CA LEU A 253 11.00 39.02 -6.83
C LEU A 253 11.41 37.57 -7.17
N LYS A 254 12.08 37.41 -8.32
CA LYS A 254 12.55 36.11 -8.83
C LYS A 254 13.72 35.54 -8.03
N TYR A 255 14.40 36.38 -7.25
CA TYR A 255 15.65 36.07 -6.57
C TYR A 255 15.65 36.53 -5.10
N TYR A 256 16.25 35.72 -4.23
CA TYR A 256 16.38 35.94 -2.79
C TYR A 256 17.86 35.96 -2.42
N ASP A 257 18.24 36.73 -1.40
CA ASP A 257 19.61 36.67 -0.87
C ASP A 257 19.79 35.39 -0.05
N ASP A 258 20.90 34.70 -0.29
CA ASP A 258 21.31 33.52 0.48
C ASP A 258 21.66 33.95 1.91
N PRO A 259 20.97 33.42 2.95
CA PRO A 259 21.25 33.81 4.33
C PRO A 259 22.66 33.41 4.80
N ASN A 260 23.30 32.46 4.12
CA ASN A 260 24.66 32.01 4.43
C ASN A 260 25.73 32.75 3.62
N ASN A 261 25.36 33.44 2.54
CA ASN A 261 26.30 34.12 1.66
C ASN A 261 25.71 35.44 1.13
N PRO A 262 25.89 36.56 1.87
CA PRO A 262 25.30 37.84 1.50
C PRO A 262 25.77 38.27 0.10
N GLY A 263 24.81 38.64 -0.76
CA GLY A 263 25.06 39.04 -2.15
C GLY A 263 24.84 37.94 -3.18
N LYS A 264 24.76 36.67 -2.77
CA LYS A 264 24.40 35.57 -3.68
C LYS A 264 22.90 35.48 -3.85
N LYS A 265 22.42 35.76 -5.06
CA LYS A 265 21.01 35.60 -5.44
C LYS A 265 20.68 34.13 -5.70
N ILE A 266 19.81 33.55 -4.88
CA ILE A 266 19.28 32.19 -5.02
C ILE A 266 17.83 32.22 -5.50
N SER A 267 17.45 31.19 -6.28
CA SER A 267 16.06 31.03 -6.72
C SER A 267 15.12 30.82 -5.53
N LEU A 268 13.85 31.21 -5.69
CA LEU A 268 12.76 30.96 -4.73
C LEU A 268 12.72 29.50 -4.25
N LYS A 269 12.85 28.55 -5.19
CA LYS A 269 12.81 27.11 -4.90
C LYS A 269 14.03 26.68 -4.07
N SER A 270 15.22 27.20 -4.39
CA SER A 270 16.45 26.94 -3.63
C SER A 270 16.35 27.50 -2.21
N ALA A 271 15.90 28.74 -2.04
CA ALA A 271 15.68 29.37 -0.74
C ALA A 271 14.69 28.58 0.14
N LYS A 272 13.59 28.09 -0.45
CA LYS A 272 12.62 27.24 0.26
C LYS A 272 13.23 25.91 0.70
N ILE A 273 14.07 25.29 -0.13
CA ILE A 273 14.77 24.03 0.21
C ILE A 273 15.76 24.26 1.36
N GLU A 274 16.52 25.34 1.31
CA GLU A 274 17.50 25.70 2.33
C GLU A 274 16.85 26.04 3.66
N ARG A 275 15.77 26.83 3.66
CA ARG A 275 14.92 27.07 4.83
C ARG A 275 14.45 25.76 5.46
N GLN A 276 13.90 24.85 4.66
CA GLN A 276 13.48 23.54 5.15
C GLN A 276 14.64 22.71 5.72
N LYS A 277 15.84 22.83 5.14
CA LYS A 277 17.06 22.17 5.62
C LYS A 277 17.45 22.75 7.00
N ASN A 278 17.49 24.07 7.13
CA ASN A 278 17.84 24.77 8.37
C ASN A 278 16.82 24.47 9.49
N MET A 279 15.52 24.47 9.17
CA MET A 279 14.47 24.07 10.12
C MET A 279 14.66 22.63 10.62
N ARG A 280 15.01 21.68 9.75
CA ARG A 280 15.26 20.28 10.16
C ARG A 280 16.51 20.13 11.03
N ILE A 281 17.57 20.87 10.70
CA ILE A 281 18.80 20.89 11.50
C ILE A 281 18.49 21.42 12.89
N ASP A 282 17.73 22.52 12.97
CA ASP A 282 17.40 23.13 14.26
C ASP A 282 16.40 22.30 15.08
N GLN A 283 15.39 21.71 14.44
CA GLN A 283 14.52 20.72 15.08
C GLN A 283 15.32 19.55 15.67
N LYS A 284 16.35 19.09 14.95
CA LYS A 284 17.23 18.04 15.45
C LYS A 284 18.03 18.51 16.66
N LYS A 285 18.64 19.70 16.63
CA LYS A 285 19.40 20.28 17.75
C LYS A 285 18.52 20.48 18.99
N LEU A 286 17.35 21.09 18.84
CA LEU A 286 16.38 21.26 19.93
C LEU A 286 15.93 19.92 20.51
N SER A 287 15.70 18.92 19.65
CA SER A 287 15.37 17.57 20.11
C SER A 287 16.52 16.92 20.88
N GLN A 288 17.77 17.14 20.47
CA GLN A 288 18.96 16.65 21.17
C GLN A 288 19.07 17.24 22.58
N GLU A 289 18.97 18.56 22.69
CA GLU A 289 19.03 19.29 23.96
C GLU A 289 17.89 18.86 24.90
N MET A 290 16.66 18.79 24.40
CA MET A 290 15.51 18.39 25.22
C MET A 290 15.56 16.93 25.67
N ILE A 291 16.12 16.04 24.86
CA ILE A 291 16.33 14.64 25.26
C ILE A 291 17.42 14.56 26.34
N ALA A 292 18.50 15.33 26.20
CA ALA A 292 19.54 15.40 27.24
C ALA A 292 18.97 15.94 28.56
N ASP A 293 18.19 17.01 28.52
CA ASP A 293 17.56 17.58 29.71
C ASP A 293 16.56 16.60 30.35
N ALA A 294 15.81 15.83 29.55
CA ALA A 294 14.90 14.81 30.06
C ALA A 294 15.64 13.62 30.70
N MET A 295 16.80 13.22 30.16
CA MET A 295 17.64 12.19 30.78
C MET A 295 18.25 12.66 32.11
N LEU A 296 18.73 13.91 32.17
CA LEU A 296 19.28 14.49 33.41
C LEU A 296 18.20 14.67 34.50
N LYS A 297 16.95 14.96 34.11
CA LYS A 297 15.82 15.03 35.04
C LYS A 297 15.31 13.67 35.51
N GLY A 298 15.78 12.57 34.90
CA GLY A 298 15.27 11.22 35.18
C GLY A 298 13.92 10.90 34.50
N ASP A 299 13.43 11.76 33.61
CA ASP A 299 12.24 11.50 32.80
C ASP A 299 12.50 10.41 31.73
N LEU A 300 13.76 10.28 31.30
CA LEU A 300 14.27 9.21 30.42
C LEU A 300 15.38 8.43 31.13
N PRO A 301 15.63 7.16 30.77
CA PRO A 301 16.63 6.35 31.45
C PRO A 301 18.02 6.89 31.18
N ASN A 302 18.79 7.13 32.24
CA ASN A 302 20.20 7.46 32.14
C ASN A 302 21.06 6.41 32.88
N HIS A 303 21.04 5.18 32.40
CA HIS A 303 21.74 4.02 32.95
C HIS A 303 23.24 4.23 33.26
N ALA A 304 23.94 5.03 32.46
CA ALA A 304 25.38 5.25 32.61
C ALA A 304 25.72 6.57 33.34
N ASN A 305 24.70 7.26 33.89
CA ASN A 305 24.83 8.58 34.52
C ASN A 305 25.61 9.57 33.64
N TRP A 306 25.40 9.52 32.32
CA TRP A 306 26.11 10.38 31.38
C TRP A 306 25.86 11.86 31.69
N SER A 307 26.92 12.64 31.60
CA SER A 307 26.88 14.09 31.60
C SER A 307 26.13 14.62 30.38
N ARG A 308 25.73 15.89 30.42
CA ARG A 308 25.01 16.53 29.30
C ARG A 308 25.77 16.42 27.98
N GLU A 309 27.09 16.61 28.02
CA GLU A 309 27.96 16.59 26.85
C GLU A 309 28.08 15.18 26.26
N GLU A 310 28.24 14.17 27.12
CA GLU A 310 28.28 12.76 26.71
C GLU A 310 26.95 12.30 26.11
N ILE A 311 25.81 12.77 26.63
CA ILE A 311 24.49 12.48 26.05
C ILE A 311 24.38 13.07 24.64
N LEU A 312 24.84 14.30 24.44
CA LEU A 312 24.83 14.94 23.12
C LEU A 312 25.76 14.23 22.14
N ALA A 313 26.95 13.83 22.57
CA ALA A 313 27.91 13.06 21.77
C ALA A 313 27.33 11.70 21.36
N ASN A 314 26.64 11.01 22.27
CA ASN A 314 26.05 9.69 22.05
C ASN A 314 24.61 9.71 21.52
N TYR A 315 24.08 10.87 21.15
CA TYR A 315 22.67 11.04 20.77
C TYR A 315 22.19 10.07 19.68
N THR A 316 23.02 9.81 18.68
CA THR A 316 22.62 8.92 17.57
C THR A 316 22.38 7.48 18.03
N ASN A 317 23.13 7.02 19.05
CA ASN A 317 22.96 5.70 19.65
C ASN A 317 21.70 5.68 20.52
N ILE A 318 21.44 6.75 21.27
CA ILE A 318 20.22 6.92 22.07
C ILE A 318 18.99 6.92 21.16
N GLU A 319 19.00 7.65 20.04
CA GLU A 319 17.89 7.70 19.09
C GLU A 319 17.63 6.31 18.45
N LYS A 320 18.69 5.58 18.11
CA LYS A 320 18.59 4.19 17.61
C LYS A 320 17.99 3.26 18.68
N ALA A 321 18.41 3.41 19.94
CA ALA A 321 17.88 2.63 21.06
C ALA A 321 16.38 2.90 21.26
N ILE A 322 15.96 4.18 21.32
CA ILE A 322 14.54 4.55 21.42
C ILE A 322 13.72 3.93 20.27
N LYS A 323 14.22 3.98 19.03
CA LYS A 323 13.56 3.36 17.87
C LYS A 323 13.55 1.83 17.91
N ALA A 324 14.51 1.20 18.58
CA ALA A 324 14.50 -0.25 18.79
C ALA A 324 13.41 -0.63 19.80
N ILE A 325 13.29 0.13 20.90
CA ILE A 325 12.24 -0.07 21.90
C ILE A 325 10.85 0.17 21.28
N ASP A 326 10.66 1.22 20.46
CA ASP A 326 9.43 1.46 19.69
C ASP A 326 8.99 0.23 18.88
N ARG A 327 9.94 -0.36 18.14
CA ARG A 327 9.68 -1.50 17.27
C ARG A 327 9.33 -2.75 18.08
N ALA A 328 10.05 -2.98 19.17
CA ALA A 328 9.80 -4.13 20.02
C ALA A 328 8.44 -4.03 20.73
N HIS A 329 8.09 -2.86 21.27
CA HIS A 329 6.77 -2.64 21.86
C HIS A 329 5.65 -2.83 20.81
N HIS A 330 5.82 -2.35 19.58
CA HIS A 330 4.85 -2.58 18.52
C HIS A 330 4.65 -4.07 18.20
N GLU A 331 5.72 -4.86 18.14
CA GLU A 331 5.60 -6.30 17.95
C GLU A 331 4.95 -7.00 19.16
N LEU A 332 5.24 -6.57 20.39
CA LEU A 332 4.56 -7.08 21.60
C LEU A 332 3.05 -6.80 21.56
N VAL A 333 2.63 -5.58 21.22
CA VAL A 333 1.21 -5.24 21.06
C VAL A 333 0.54 -6.09 19.99
N LYS A 334 1.23 -6.34 18.87
CA LYS A 334 0.74 -7.18 17.79
C LYS A 334 0.63 -8.64 18.20
N GLN A 335 1.57 -9.17 18.98
CA GLN A 335 1.51 -10.51 19.57
C GLN A 335 0.32 -10.62 20.53
N ARG A 336 0.18 -9.68 21.49
CA ARG A 336 -0.97 -9.60 22.40
C ARG A 336 -2.30 -9.54 21.64
N GLY A 337 -2.37 -8.78 20.55
CA GLY A 337 -3.55 -8.72 19.68
C GLY A 337 -3.88 -10.06 19.01
N LYS A 338 -2.87 -10.78 18.51
CA LYS A 338 -3.04 -12.13 17.94
C LYS A 338 -3.49 -13.15 18.99
N GLU A 339 -2.89 -13.12 20.17
CA GLU A 339 -3.25 -13.99 21.29
C GLU A 339 -4.67 -13.72 21.80
N ALA A 340 -5.03 -12.45 21.98
CA ALA A 340 -6.38 -12.05 22.36
C ALA A 340 -7.40 -12.50 21.30
N LYS A 341 -7.08 -12.37 20.01
CA LYS A 341 -7.93 -12.89 18.92
C LYS A 341 -8.07 -14.42 18.98
N LYS A 342 -6.98 -15.14 19.24
CA LYS A 342 -6.99 -16.61 19.41
C LYS A 342 -7.85 -17.02 20.61
N LYS A 343 -7.65 -16.39 21.78
CA LYS A 343 -8.44 -16.63 23.00
C LYS A 343 -9.92 -16.33 22.77
N ARG A 344 -10.26 -15.22 22.10
CA ARG A 344 -11.65 -14.89 21.74
C ARG A 344 -12.26 -15.90 20.77
N ALA A 345 -11.50 -16.38 19.79
CA ALA A 345 -11.96 -17.42 18.86
C ALA A 345 -12.21 -18.74 19.59
N GLN A 346 -11.32 -19.14 20.51
CA GLN A 346 -11.49 -20.33 21.34
C GLN A 346 -12.72 -20.20 22.25
N ALA A 347 -12.91 -19.05 22.92
CA ALA A 347 -14.08 -18.80 23.75
C ALA A 347 -15.39 -18.83 22.92
N ALA A 348 -15.38 -18.23 21.73
CA ALA A 348 -16.53 -18.27 20.81
C ALA A 348 -16.85 -19.70 20.36
N GLU A 349 -15.82 -20.53 20.11
CA GLU A 349 -16.00 -21.93 19.75
C GLU A 349 -16.59 -22.76 20.91
N VAL A 350 -16.16 -22.52 22.15
CA VAL A 350 -16.75 -23.17 23.33
C VAL A 350 -18.23 -22.80 23.48
N VAL A 351 -18.58 -21.52 23.34
CA VAL A 351 -19.98 -21.06 23.38
C VAL A 351 -20.80 -21.69 22.25
N ARG A 352 -20.24 -21.75 21.04
CA ARG A 352 -20.89 -22.42 19.90
C ARG A 352 -21.15 -23.89 20.20
N ARG A 353 -20.17 -24.63 20.70
CA ARG A 353 -20.31 -26.04 21.10
C ARG A 353 -21.40 -26.24 22.15
N GLN A 354 -21.42 -25.40 23.19
CA GLN A 354 -22.46 -25.43 24.21
C GLN A 354 -23.84 -25.19 23.60
N SER A 355 -23.99 -24.22 22.70
CA SER A 355 -25.27 -23.93 22.03
C SER A 355 -25.78 -25.10 21.18
N ILE A 356 -24.88 -25.82 20.50
CA ILE A 356 -25.22 -27.02 19.72
C ILE A 356 -25.68 -28.14 20.66
N ILE A 357 -24.97 -28.36 21.77
CA ILE A 357 -25.38 -29.36 22.78
C ILE A 357 -26.78 -29.04 23.31
N THR A 358 -27.03 -27.79 23.73
CA THR A 358 -28.32 -27.40 24.30
C THR A 358 -29.45 -27.55 23.29
N ALA A 359 -29.23 -27.18 22.03
CA ALA A 359 -30.23 -27.32 20.98
C ALA A 359 -30.55 -28.79 20.67
N GLN A 360 -29.52 -29.64 20.60
CA GLN A 360 -29.72 -31.08 20.38
C GLN A 360 -30.44 -31.72 21.56
N LEU A 361 -30.04 -31.42 22.80
CA LEU A 361 -30.71 -31.94 24.00
C LEU A 361 -32.20 -31.55 24.05
N ALA A 362 -32.55 -30.34 23.62
CA ALA A 362 -33.95 -29.90 23.55
C ALA A 362 -34.77 -30.65 22.48
N LEU A 363 -34.12 -31.15 21.42
CA LEU A 363 -34.76 -31.91 20.33
C LEU A 363 -34.91 -33.41 20.62
N LEU A 364 -34.28 -33.93 21.69
CA LEU A 364 -34.29 -35.36 22.01
C LEU A 364 -35.52 -35.76 22.85
N ASN A 365 -36.24 -36.79 22.40
CA ASN A 365 -37.25 -37.47 23.21
C ASN A 365 -36.62 -38.07 24.49
N PRO A 366 -37.35 -38.15 25.61
CA PRO A 366 -36.81 -38.63 26.88
C PRO A 366 -36.22 -40.04 26.81
N GLU A 367 -36.87 -40.96 26.10
CA GLU A 367 -36.34 -42.33 25.89
C GLU A 367 -35.03 -42.35 25.10
N LYS A 368 -34.91 -41.50 24.07
CA LYS A 368 -33.68 -41.39 23.29
C LYS A 368 -32.56 -40.78 24.13
N LYS A 369 -32.90 -39.82 25.00
CA LYS A 369 -31.97 -39.21 25.95
C LYS A 369 -31.41 -40.25 26.92
N ALA A 370 -32.25 -41.06 27.55
CA ALA A 370 -31.83 -42.15 28.45
C ALA A 370 -30.90 -43.17 27.75
N ASN A 371 -31.24 -43.55 26.51
CA ASN A 371 -30.38 -44.42 25.70
C ASN A 371 -29.01 -43.78 25.38
N TYR A 372 -28.96 -42.47 25.17
CA TYR A 372 -27.70 -41.76 24.91
C TYR A 372 -26.88 -41.61 26.19
N GLU A 373 -27.53 -41.41 27.33
CA GLU A 373 -26.88 -41.39 28.65
C GLU A 373 -26.22 -42.73 28.96
N ALA A 374 -26.93 -43.86 28.78
CA ALA A 374 -26.35 -45.19 28.99
C ALA A 374 -25.12 -45.45 28.09
N ARG A 375 -25.22 -45.10 26.79
CA ARG A 375 -24.09 -45.24 25.86
C ARG A 375 -22.93 -44.28 26.13
N ALA A 376 -23.21 -43.10 26.68
CA ALA A 376 -22.18 -42.15 27.08
C ALA A 376 -21.45 -42.65 28.33
N ALA A 377 -22.19 -43.18 29.31
CA ALA A 377 -21.65 -43.80 30.53
C ALA A 377 -20.78 -45.02 30.22
N GLU A 378 -21.23 -45.92 29.33
CA GLU A 378 -20.46 -47.07 28.85
C GLU A 378 -19.11 -46.65 28.22
N LYS A 379 -19.07 -45.47 27.59
CA LYS A 379 -17.85 -44.91 26.97
C LYS A 379 -17.04 -44.00 27.89
N GLY A 380 -17.49 -43.77 29.12
CA GLY A 380 -16.86 -42.85 30.07
C GLY A 380 -16.82 -41.39 29.59
N GLN A 381 -17.84 -40.93 28.85
CA GLN A 381 -17.90 -39.56 28.30
C GLN A 381 -19.13 -38.83 28.84
N SER A 382 -19.09 -37.49 28.87
CA SER A 382 -20.30 -36.71 29.19
C SER A 382 -21.35 -36.88 28.08
N LEU A 383 -22.64 -36.78 28.43
CA LEU A 383 -23.73 -36.83 27.45
C LEU A 383 -23.56 -35.76 26.35
N GLY A 384 -23.12 -34.56 26.74
CA GLY A 384 -22.88 -33.45 25.81
C GLY A 384 -21.78 -33.76 24.80
N ASP A 385 -20.65 -34.29 25.26
CA ASP A 385 -19.53 -34.66 24.39
C ASP A 385 -19.90 -35.81 23.43
N TYR A 386 -20.67 -36.78 23.92
CA TYR A 386 -21.20 -37.87 23.10
C TYR A 386 -22.10 -37.35 21.97
N ILE A 387 -22.99 -36.40 22.28
CA ILE A 387 -23.88 -35.76 21.31
C ILE A 387 -23.07 -34.95 20.28
N LEU A 388 -22.11 -34.12 20.73
CA LEU A 388 -21.24 -33.36 19.81
C LEU A 388 -20.50 -34.27 18.84
N ARG A 389 -19.83 -35.32 19.34
CA ARG A 389 -19.09 -36.27 18.50
C ARG A 389 -20.00 -36.94 17.46
N ARG A 390 -21.27 -37.18 17.80
CA ARG A 390 -22.25 -37.76 16.88
C ARG A 390 -22.72 -36.75 15.83
N VAL A 391 -22.93 -35.50 16.21
CA VAL A 391 -23.24 -34.39 15.27
C VAL A 391 -22.07 -34.21 14.30
N GLU A 392 -20.84 -34.10 14.80
CA GLU A 392 -19.63 -33.98 14.00
C GLU A 392 -19.47 -35.15 13.03
N LYS A 393 -19.69 -36.39 13.49
CA LYS A 393 -19.65 -37.58 12.63
C LYS A 393 -20.73 -37.57 11.55
N ASN A 394 -21.92 -37.06 11.85
CA ASN A 394 -23.00 -36.95 10.88
C ASN A 394 -22.75 -35.82 9.86
N GLU A 395 -22.21 -34.67 10.30
CA GLU A 395 -21.82 -33.57 9.43
C GLU A 395 -20.67 -33.97 8.50
N ALA A 396 -19.66 -34.69 9.00
CA ALA A 396 -18.57 -35.22 8.18
C ALA A 396 -19.10 -36.16 7.07
N LYS A 397 -20.00 -37.09 7.42
CA LYS A 397 -20.65 -37.97 6.44
C LYS A 397 -21.49 -37.20 5.41
N LYS A 398 -22.17 -36.13 5.81
CA LYS A 398 -22.91 -35.27 4.88
C LYS A 398 -21.95 -34.51 3.95
N ALA A 399 -20.86 -33.97 4.49
CA ALA A 399 -19.85 -33.26 3.71
C ALA A 399 -19.15 -34.19 2.69
N GLU A 400 -18.85 -35.43 3.06
CA GLU A 400 -18.32 -36.44 2.14
C GLU A 400 -19.29 -36.74 1.00
N LYS A 401 -20.58 -36.92 1.31
CA LYS A 401 -21.62 -37.12 0.28
C LYS A 401 -21.76 -35.91 -0.64
N GLU A 402 -21.77 -34.69 -0.11
CA GLU A 402 -21.83 -33.47 -0.91
C GLU A 402 -20.58 -33.28 -1.78
N ALA A 403 -19.40 -33.64 -1.26
CA ALA A 403 -18.15 -33.59 -2.01
C ALA A 403 -18.16 -34.60 -3.17
N ALA A 404 -18.64 -35.82 -2.92
CA ALA A 404 -18.84 -36.85 -3.95
C ALA A 404 -19.87 -36.42 -5.00
N GLU A 405 -20.97 -35.79 -4.60
CA GLU A 405 -21.98 -35.27 -5.53
C GLU A 405 -21.42 -34.12 -6.38
N LYS A 406 -20.66 -33.19 -5.78
CA LYS A 406 -20.00 -32.09 -6.48
C LYS A 406 -18.95 -32.61 -7.48
N SER A 407 -18.15 -33.62 -7.10
CA SER A 407 -17.16 -34.22 -8.00
C SER A 407 -17.84 -34.95 -9.16
N ALA A 408 -18.91 -35.71 -8.90
CA ALA A 408 -19.72 -36.37 -9.93
C ALA A 408 -20.33 -35.36 -10.92
N LYS A 409 -20.94 -34.27 -10.43
CA LYS A 409 -21.48 -33.19 -11.29
C LYS A 409 -20.38 -32.53 -12.13
N LYS A 410 -19.18 -32.32 -11.57
CA LYS A 410 -18.04 -31.75 -12.30
C LYS A 410 -17.55 -32.69 -13.41
N LEU A 411 -17.46 -33.99 -13.13
CA LEU A 411 -17.11 -35.02 -14.12
C LEU A 411 -18.16 -35.10 -15.24
N ALA A 412 -19.44 -35.12 -14.91
CA ALA A 412 -20.52 -35.12 -15.90
C ALA A 412 -20.48 -33.87 -16.81
N LYS A 413 -20.24 -32.67 -16.23
CA LYS A 413 -20.09 -31.43 -17.01
C LYS A 413 -18.86 -31.46 -17.92
N LYS A 414 -17.75 -32.08 -17.47
CA LYS A 414 -16.55 -32.27 -18.28
C LYS A 414 -16.81 -33.21 -19.45
N ALA A 415 -17.43 -34.37 -19.21
CA ALA A 415 -17.79 -35.33 -20.24
C ALA A 415 -18.74 -34.72 -21.28
N ALA A 416 -19.75 -33.94 -20.85
CA ALA A 416 -20.65 -33.24 -21.76
C ALA A 416 -19.93 -32.16 -22.60
N LYS A 417 -18.90 -31.50 -22.05
CA LYS A 417 -18.08 -30.53 -22.79
C LYS A 417 -17.19 -31.23 -23.83
N GLU A 418 -16.61 -32.38 -23.50
CA GLU A 418 -15.79 -33.18 -24.41
C GLU A 418 -16.63 -33.76 -25.56
N ALA A 419 -17.83 -34.28 -25.27
CA ALA A 419 -18.77 -34.74 -26.29
C ALA A 419 -19.17 -33.62 -27.27
N LYS A 420 -19.29 -32.37 -26.80
CA LYS A 420 -19.55 -31.21 -27.66
C LYS A 420 -18.32 -30.73 -28.44
N LYS A 421 -17.11 -31.06 -27.99
CA LYS A 421 -15.85 -30.65 -28.65
C LYS A 421 -15.46 -31.55 -29.83
N GLY A 422 -16.09 -32.72 -29.97
CA GLY A 422 -15.90 -33.66 -31.09
C GLY A 422 -16.47 -33.23 -32.46
N LYS A 423 -17.02 -32.02 -32.59
CA LYS A 423 -17.44 -31.43 -33.89
C LYS A 423 -16.70 -30.11 -34.20
N GLY A 424 -15.45 -29.99 -33.76
CA GLY A 424 -14.55 -28.94 -34.25
C GLY A 424 -13.90 -29.38 -35.56
N PRO A 425 -13.65 -28.46 -36.51
CA PRO A 425 -12.97 -28.79 -37.77
C PRO A 425 -11.63 -29.47 -37.46
N MET A 426 -11.38 -30.63 -38.06
CA MET A 426 -10.10 -31.31 -37.97
C MET A 426 -9.01 -30.41 -38.55
N PHE A 427 -8.25 -29.73 -37.68
CA PHE A 427 -6.98 -29.12 -38.07
C PHE A 427 -5.97 -30.25 -38.22
N PHE A 428 -5.64 -30.57 -39.47
CA PHE A 428 -4.41 -31.28 -39.82
C PHE A 428 -3.24 -30.39 -39.38
N VAL A 429 -2.54 -30.80 -38.33
CA VAL A 429 -1.27 -30.17 -37.95
C VAL A 429 -0.21 -30.96 -38.68
N ASP A 430 0.33 -30.36 -39.75
CA ASP A 430 1.55 -30.86 -40.39
C ASP A 430 2.64 -30.99 -39.33
N THR A 431 3.13 -32.22 -39.16
CA THR A 431 4.23 -32.57 -38.26
C THR A 431 5.61 -32.32 -38.88
N GLU A 432 5.69 -31.65 -40.02
CA GLU A 432 6.93 -31.24 -40.68
C GLU A 432 7.27 -29.78 -40.35
N GLY A 433 7.29 -29.45 -39.06
CA GLY A 433 7.66 -28.12 -38.56
C GLY A 433 9.15 -28.04 -38.22
N ASP A 434 9.91 -27.37 -39.09
CA ASP A 434 11.23 -26.74 -38.89
C ASP A 434 11.96 -27.04 -37.55
N THR A 435 12.85 -28.01 -37.57
CA THR A 435 13.74 -28.37 -36.44
C THR A 435 14.95 -27.43 -36.29
N ALA A 436 15.06 -26.38 -37.12
CA ALA A 436 16.24 -25.52 -37.21
C ALA A 436 16.53 -24.64 -35.98
N GLY A 437 15.65 -24.61 -34.96
CA GLY A 437 15.79 -23.70 -33.82
C GLY A 437 16.27 -24.33 -32.51
N LEU A 438 16.12 -25.63 -32.31
CA LEU A 438 16.38 -26.27 -31.02
C LEU A 438 17.88 -26.45 -30.79
N VAL A 439 18.41 -25.77 -29.77
CA VAL A 439 19.77 -26.02 -29.26
C VAL A 439 19.76 -27.46 -28.73
N ILE A 440 20.38 -28.38 -29.44
CA ILE A 440 20.61 -29.74 -28.96
C ILE A 440 21.94 -29.70 -28.21
N TRP A 441 21.91 -29.91 -26.90
CA TRP A 441 23.11 -30.21 -26.11
C TRP A 441 22.85 -31.46 -25.29
N THR A 442 23.89 -32.27 -25.10
CA THR A 442 23.83 -33.46 -24.25
C THR A 442 24.07 -33.02 -22.80
N PRO A 443 23.11 -33.22 -21.87
CA PRO A 443 23.35 -32.93 -20.45
C PRO A 443 24.48 -33.82 -19.91
N LEU A 444 25.30 -33.31 -18.99
CA LEU A 444 26.20 -34.15 -18.20
C LEU A 444 25.40 -35.04 -17.23
N GLU A 445 26.04 -36.05 -16.63
CA GLU A 445 25.42 -36.96 -15.66
C GLU A 445 24.74 -36.22 -14.48
N ASP A 446 25.27 -35.07 -14.09
CA ASP A 446 24.72 -34.19 -13.05
C ASP A 446 23.54 -33.32 -13.53
N GLY A 447 23.12 -33.45 -14.79
CA GLY A 447 22.09 -32.64 -15.44
C GLY A 447 22.53 -31.22 -15.82
N THR A 448 23.81 -30.88 -15.64
CA THR A 448 24.36 -29.56 -15.99
C THR A 448 24.75 -29.46 -17.46
N CYS A 449 24.63 -28.26 -18.03
CA CYS A 449 25.08 -27.98 -19.40
C CYS A 449 26.62 -27.86 -19.45
N PRO A 450 27.30 -28.46 -20.43
CA PRO A 450 28.75 -28.33 -20.59
C PRO A 450 29.19 -26.87 -20.80
N ILE A 451 30.39 -26.52 -20.33
CA ILE A 451 30.96 -25.17 -20.44
C ILE A 451 31.67 -25.02 -21.80
N ASP A 452 30.91 -25.15 -22.90
CA ASP A 452 31.41 -25.05 -24.27
C ASP A 452 30.83 -23.81 -25.00
N PRO A 453 31.67 -22.84 -25.44
CA PRO A 453 31.23 -21.64 -26.15
C PRO A 453 30.35 -21.90 -27.37
N SER A 454 30.57 -23.00 -28.08
CA SER A 454 29.86 -23.34 -29.33
C SER A 454 28.35 -23.50 -29.12
N ILE A 455 27.91 -23.84 -27.91
CA ILE A 455 26.50 -24.05 -27.56
C ILE A 455 25.71 -22.72 -27.57
N TRP A 456 26.38 -21.59 -27.35
CA TRP A 456 25.74 -20.27 -27.23
C TRP A 456 26.32 -19.19 -28.14
N GLU A 457 27.29 -19.53 -28.99
CA GLU A 457 27.85 -18.63 -29.99
C GLU A 457 26.81 -18.30 -31.06
N GLY A 458 26.70 -17.03 -31.45
CA GLY A 458 25.70 -16.55 -32.42
C GLY A 458 24.26 -16.43 -31.89
N ARG A 459 23.96 -16.78 -30.63
CA ARG A 459 22.61 -16.68 -30.05
C ARG A 459 22.49 -15.56 -29.02
N THR A 460 21.33 -14.90 -28.96
CA THR A 460 21.11 -13.86 -27.94
C THR A 460 20.95 -14.49 -26.56
N VAL A 461 21.41 -13.80 -25.51
CA VAL A 461 21.39 -14.34 -24.14
C VAL A 461 19.98 -14.70 -23.67
N LYS A 462 18.95 -14.02 -24.19
CA LYS A 462 17.56 -14.19 -23.73
C LYS A 462 16.97 -15.50 -24.23
N ASP A 463 17.37 -15.95 -25.42
CA ASP A 463 16.85 -17.16 -26.07
C ASP A 463 17.50 -18.45 -25.57
N LEU A 464 18.55 -18.33 -24.73
CA LEU A 464 19.26 -19.46 -24.15
C LEU A 464 18.49 -20.03 -22.93
N PRO A 465 18.26 -21.35 -22.88
CA PRO A 465 17.74 -22.02 -21.69
C PRO A 465 18.55 -21.69 -20.44
N LYS A 466 17.88 -21.63 -19.27
CA LYS A 466 18.53 -21.32 -17.98
C LYS A 466 19.84 -22.08 -17.72
N PRO A 467 19.95 -23.40 -17.94
CA PRO A 467 21.21 -24.12 -17.70
C PRO A 467 22.35 -23.65 -18.61
N VAL A 468 22.07 -23.29 -19.87
CA VAL A 468 23.06 -22.79 -20.83
C VAL A 468 23.55 -21.39 -20.43
N ARG A 469 22.66 -20.53 -19.90
CA ARG A 469 23.04 -19.20 -19.37
C ARG A 469 23.96 -19.28 -18.16
N GLU A 470 23.74 -20.25 -17.28
CA GLU A 470 24.61 -20.47 -16.12
C GLU A 470 25.99 -21.00 -16.53
N ALA A 471 26.04 -21.93 -17.50
CA ALA A 471 27.29 -22.41 -18.09
C ALA A 471 28.10 -21.27 -18.74
N ARG A 472 27.44 -20.41 -19.55
CA ARG A 472 28.06 -19.21 -20.12
C ARG A 472 28.59 -18.24 -19.06
N ARG A 473 27.85 -18.04 -17.96
CA ARG A 473 28.30 -17.16 -16.86
C ARG A 473 29.57 -17.70 -16.19
N LYS A 474 29.62 -19.01 -15.93
CA LYS A 474 30.81 -19.69 -15.39
C LYS A 474 31.99 -19.61 -16.34
N TRP A 475 31.77 -19.80 -17.65
CA TRP A 475 32.81 -19.63 -18.66
C TRP A 475 33.40 -18.22 -18.66
N MET A 476 32.55 -17.18 -18.63
CA MET A 476 32.99 -15.77 -18.56
C MET A 476 33.72 -15.44 -17.24
N GLU A 477 33.42 -16.14 -16.15
CA GLU A 477 34.12 -16.01 -14.87
C GLU A 477 35.50 -16.68 -14.92
N GLN A 478 35.60 -17.88 -15.51
CA GLN A 478 36.88 -18.54 -15.77
C GLN A 478 37.80 -17.70 -16.67
N GLN A 479 37.27 -17.11 -17.74
CA GLN A 479 38.01 -16.20 -18.62
C GLN A 479 38.50 -14.93 -17.91
N ARG A 480 37.72 -14.41 -16.94
CA ARG A 480 38.14 -13.25 -16.12
C ARG A 480 39.23 -13.61 -15.12
N ASN A 481 39.21 -14.82 -14.57
CA ASN A 481 40.21 -15.28 -13.59
C ASN A 481 41.53 -15.72 -14.25
N ALA A 482 41.50 -16.06 -15.55
CA ALA A 482 42.68 -16.48 -16.30
C ALA A 482 43.50 -15.30 -16.89
N ARG A 483 42.94 -14.08 -16.88
CA ARG A 483 43.61 -12.83 -17.25
C ARG A 483 44.12 -12.14 -15.98
#